data_AF-I3INW8-F1
#
_entry.id   AF-I3INW8-F1
#
_cell.length_a   1.000
_cell.length_b   1.000
_cell.length_c   1.000
_cell.angle_alpha   90.00
_cell.angle_beta   90.00
_cell.angle_gamma   90.00
#
_symmetry.space_group_name_H-M   'P 1'
#
loop_
_entity.id
_entity.type
_entity.pdbx_description
1 polymer ?
#
loop_
_entity_poly.entity_id
_entity_poly.type
_entity_poly.pdbx_seq_one_letter_code
_entity_poly.pdbx_strand_id
1 'polypeptide(L)'
;MVDSKIDRLFAFISETIGYFLSRLEGVDRDVYFADRDRRNILDKSINDIILCLTDIAEECLKKNKRNVPDTYKDTILACHEFAGDIVLKIAPLVKHRNETIHQYLRVNWQNIMVVKNRIGEIKEFVDKTKKLFID
;
A
#
# COMPACT_ATOMS: atom_id res chain seq x y z
N MET A 1 -16.02 21.59 -1.11
CA MET A 1 -14.99 21.02 -2.01
C MET A 1 -15.57 19.78 -2.62
N VAL A 2 -15.47 19.61 -3.95
CA VAL A 2 -15.83 18.34 -4.57
C VAL A 2 -14.76 17.35 -4.14
N ASP A 3 -15.15 16.41 -3.30
CA ASP A 3 -14.33 15.31 -2.79
C ASP A 3 -13.91 14.44 -3.99
N SER A 4 -12.70 14.68 -4.50
CA SER A 4 -12.22 13.99 -5.68
C SER A 4 -11.85 12.55 -5.32
N LYS A 5 -11.91 11.63 -6.30
CA LYS A 5 -11.53 10.22 -6.06
C LYS A 5 -10.15 10.11 -5.39
N ILE A 6 -9.20 10.95 -5.78
CA ILE A 6 -7.84 10.94 -5.23
C ILE A 6 -7.77 11.42 -3.77
N ASP A 7 -8.61 12.38 -3.37
CA ASP A 7 -8.68 12.82 -1.97
C ASP A 7 -9.15 11.69 -1.06
N ARG A 8 -10.15 10.92 -1.50
CA ARG A 8 -10.64 9.73 -0.80
C ARG A 8 -9.57 8.66 -0.68
N LEU A 9 -8.75 8.45 -1.72
CA LEU A 9 -7.63 7.51 -1.67
C LEU A 9 -6.58 7.96 -0.64
N PHE A 10 -6.23 9.25 -0.60
CA PHE A 10 -5.28 9.77 0.38
C PHE A 10 -5.79 9.69 1.83
N ALA A 11 -7.09 9.94 2.05
CA ALA A 11 -7.72 9.73 3.34
C ALA A 11 -7.69 8.25 3.73
N PHE A 12 -8.15 7.38 2.84
CA PHE A 12 -8.22 5.93 3.07
C PHE A 12 -6.86 5.32 3.39
N ILE A 13 -5.80 5.64 2.64
CA ILE A 13 -4.47 5.08 2.90
C ILE A 13 -3.92 5.55 4.26
N SER A 14 -4.18 6.80 4.64
CA SER A 14 -3.74 7.36 5.91
C SER A 14 -4.44 6.66 7.09
N GLU A 15 -5.76 6.49 6.99
CA GLU A 15 -6.56 5.77 7.98
C GLU A 15 -6.16 4.29 8.07
N THR A 16 -5.94 3.64 6.93
CA THR A 16 -5.58 2.22 6.87
C THR A 16 -4.19 1.98 7.45
N ILE A 17 -3.21 2.85 7.19
CA ILE A 17 -1.88 2.78 7.82
C ILE A 17 -1.99 2.96 9.34
N GLY A 18 -2.78 3.94 9.81
CA GLY A 18 -3.01 4.15 11.24
C GLY A 18 -3.65 2.92 11.89
N TYR A 19 -4.68 2.37 11.25
CA TYR A 19 -5.36 1.17 11.71
C TYR A 19 -4.42 -0.03 11.77
N PHE A 20 -3.66 -0.29 10.71
CA PHE A 20 -2.65 -1.35 10.65
C PHE A 20 -1.65 -1.27 11.81
N LEU A 21 -1.07 -0.08 12.03
CA LEU A 21 -0.08 0.13 13.09
C LEU A 21 -0.70 -0.09 14.48
N SER A 22 -1.90 0.43 14.72
CA SER A 22 -2.60 0.24 16.01
C SER A 22 -2.90 -1.24 16.28
N ARG A 23 -3.23 -2.01 15.24
CA ARG A 23 -3.54 -3.44 15.37
C ARG A 23 -2.29 -4.30 15.52
N LEU A 24 -1.16 -3.82 15.04
CA LEU A 24 0.15 -4.48 15.15
C LEU A 24 0.84 -4.21 16.50
N GLU A 25 0.39 -3.23 17.28
CA GLU A 25 0.99 -2.89 18.56
C GLU A 25 0.99 -4.07 19.54
N GLY A 26 2.17 -4.43 20.07
CA GLY A 26 2.33 -5.59 20.95
C GLY A 26 2.03 -6.95 20.28
N VAL A 27 1.96 -7.02 18.95
CA VAL A 27 1.90 -8.30 18.22
C VAL A 27 3.32 -8.78 17.95
N ASP A 28 3.61 -10.01 18.40
CA ASP A 28 4.72 -10.80 17.90
C ASP A 28 4.21 -11.95 17.02
N ARG A 29 5.13 -12.79 16.56
CA ARG A 29 4.83 -13.93 15.69
C ARG A 29 3.84 -14.89 16.34
N ASP A 30 3.99 -15.18 17.63
CA ASP A 30 3.20 -16.20 18.31
C ASP A 30 1.77 -15.71 18.55
N VAL A 31 1.62 -14.45 18.98
CA VAL A 31 0.32 -13.78 19.09
C VAL A 31 -0.39 -13.74 17.74
N TYR A 32 0.34 -13.44 16.66
CA TYR A 32 -0.22 -13.43 15.30
C TYR A 32 -0.78 -14.80 14.87
N PHE A 33 -0.13 -15.90 15.27
CA PHE A 33 -0.64 -17.24 14.94
C PHE A 33 -1.79 -17.68 15.84
N ALA A 34 -1.73 -17.33 17.12
CA ALA A 34 -2.74 -17.68 18.11
C ALA A 34 -4.06 -16.93 17.91
N ASP A 35 -4.02 -15.69 17.44
CA ASP A 35 -5.20 -14.83 17.26
C ASP A 35 -5.61 -14.74 15.78
N ARG A 36 -6.66 -15.48 15.41
CA ARG A 36 -7.20 -15.51 14.05
C ARG A 36 -7.75 -14.16 13.61
N ASP A 37 -8.43 -13.43 14.48
CA ASP A 37 -9.07 -12.17 14.11
C ASP A 37 -8.02 -11.10 13.87
N ARG A 38 -7.02 -11.05 14.75
CA ARG A 38 -5.89 -10.13 14.63
C ARG A 38 -5.07 -10.41 13.38
N ARG A 39 -4.82 -11.70 13.07
CA ARG A 39 -4.22 -12.11 11.79
C ARG A 39 -5.02 -11.61 10.60
N ASN A 40 -6.32 -11.89 10.55
CA ASN A 40 -7.17 -11.49 9.42
C ASN A 40 -7.18 -9.98 9.21
N ILE A 41 -7.22 -9.21 10.31
CA ILE A 41 -7.16 -7.76 10.28
C ILE A 41 -5.84 -7.27 9.68
N LEU A 42 -4.70 -7.81 10.13
CA LEU A 42 -3.38 -7.42 9.63
C LEU A 42 -3.21 -7.80 8.16
N ASP A 43 -3.60 -9.01 7.77
CA ASP A 43 -3.53 -9.51 6.40
C ASP A 43 -4.40 -8.67 5.46
N LYS A 44 -5.63 -8.34 5.87
CA LYS A 44 -6.51 -7.45 5.11
C LYS A 44 -5.92 -6.05 4.99
N SER A 45 -5.39 -5.51 6.08
CA SER A 45 -4.83 -4.15 6.09
C SER A 45 -3.65 -4.00 5.14
N ILE A 46 -2.73 -4.98 5.08
CA ILE A 46 -1.62 -4.92 4.11
C ILE A 46 -2.10 -4.98 2.67
N ASN A 47 -3.12 -5.78 2.39
CA ASN A 47 -3.74 -5.86 1.07
C ASN A 47 -4.36 -4.52 0.68
N ASP A 48 -5.12 -3.93 1.59
CA ASP A 48 -5.83 -2.67 1.34
C ASP A 48 -4.83 -1.50 1.15
N ILE A 49 -3.70 -1.48 1.87
CA ILE A 49 -2.59 -0.55 1.63
C ILE A 49 -2.02 -0.70 0.22
N ILE A 50 -1.69 -1.93 -0.19
CA ILE A 50 -1.05 -2.21 -1.49
C ILE A 50 -1.98 -1.85 -2.66
N LEU A 51 -3.26 -2.18 -2.56
CA LEU A 51 -4.25 -1.84 -3.58
C LEU A 51 -4.42 -0.32 -3.68
N CYS A 52 -4.54 0.37 -2.54
CA CYS A 52 -4.68 1.82 -2.55
C CYS A 52 -3.45 2.53 -3.13
N LEU A 53 -2.23 2.03 -2.87
CA LEU A 53 -1.02 2.54 -3.53
C LEU A 53 -1.07 2.39 -5.06
N THR A 54 -1.63 1.29 -5.54
CA THR A 54 -1.81 1.05 -6.97
C THR A 54 -2.85 2.01 -7.55
N ASP A 55 -3.98 2.21 -6.87
CA ASP A 55 -5.01 3.16 -7.28
C ASP A 55 -4.47 4.61 -7.34
N ILE A 56 -3.68 5.01 -6.34
CA ILE A 56 -3.00 6.32 -6.33
C ILE A 56 -2.07 6.44 -7.54
N ALA A 57 -1.28 5.40 -7.83
CA ALA A 57 -0.40 5.38 -9.00
C ALA A 57 -1.18 5.51 -10.31
N GLU A 58 -2.31 4.81 -10.46
CA GLU A 58 -3.18 4.97 -11.63
C GLU A 58 -3.69 6.40 -11.80
N GLU A 59 -4.17 7.03 -10.73
CA GLU A 59 -4.66 8.40 -10.78
C GLU A 59 -3.52 9.39 -11.11
N CYS A 60 -2.28 9.14 -10.64
CA CYS A 60 -1.10 9.92 -11.03
C CYS A 60 -0.84 9.81 -12.54
N LEU A 61 -0.87 8.60 -13.10
CA LEU A 61 -0.66 8.38 -14.53
C LEU A 61 -1.77 9.05 -15.35
N LYS A 62 -3.04 8.89 -14.95
CA LYS A 62 -4.19 9.52 -15.62
C LYS A 62 -4.10 11.04 -15.61
N LYS A 63 -3.77 11.66 -14.46
CA LYS A 63 -3.58 13.12 -14.36
C LYS A 63 -2.50 13.62 -15.34
N ASN A 64 -1.44 12.86 -15.52
CA ASN A 64 -0.32 13.20 -16.39
C ASN A 64 -0.44 12.65 -17.82
N LYS A 65 -1.64 12.16 -18.21
CA LYS A 65 -1.93 11.63 -19.56
C LYS A 65 -0.98 10.50 -19.98
N ARG A 66 -0.59 9.65 -19.04
CA ARG A 66 0.20 8.44 -19.28
C ARG A 66 -0.69 7.21 -19.41
N ASN A 67 -0.18 6.20 -20.12
CA ASN A 67 -0.82 4.89 -20.17
C ASN A 67 -0.69 4.20 -18.82
N VAL A 68 -1.76 3.52 -18.40
CA VAL A 68 -1.75 2.66 -17.22
C VAL A 68 -1.31 1.26 -17.65
N PRO A 69 -0.21 0.71 -17.10
CA PRO A 69 0.22 -0.66 -17.38
C PRO A 69 -0.78 -1.72 -16.91
N ASP A 70 -0.68 -2.92 -17.46
CA ASP A 70 -1.58 -4.04 -17.13
C ASP A 70 -1.28 -4.68 -15.77
N THR A 71 -0.07 -4.49 -15.23
CA THR A 71 0.33 -5.07 -13.95
C THR A 71 0.45 -4.00 -12.88
N TYR A 72 -0.05 -4.28 -11.67
CA TYR A 72 0.02 -3.38 -10.53
C TYR A 72 1.45 -2.94 -10.19
N LYS A 73 2.42 -3.86 -10.36
CA LYS A 73 3.84 -3.54 -10.14
C LYS A 73 4.31 -2.50 -11.13
N ASP A 74 4.00 -2.68 -12.41
CA ASP A 74 4.42 -1.76 -13.47
C ASP A 74 3.69 -0.43 -13.36
N THR A 75 2.43 -0.42 -12.91
CA THR A 75 1.67 0.81 -12.60
C THR A 75 2.40 1.69 -11.58
N ILE A 76 2.93 1.10 -10.50
CA ILE A 76 3.72 1.84 -9.51
C ILE A 76 5.05 2.30 -10.10
N LEU A 77 5.75 1.44 -10.86
CA LEU A 77 7.03 1.78 -11.49
C LEU A 77 6.90 2.90 -12.52
N ALA A 78 5.81 2.95 -13.28
CA ALA A 78 5.53 3.99 -14.26
C ALA A 78 5.42 5.39 -13.62
N CYS A 79 5.21 5.47 -12.30
CA CYS A 79 5.23 6.73 -11.57
C CYS A 79 6.64 7.25 -11.24
N HIS A 80 7.71 6.60 -11.71
CA HIS A 80 9.10 7.01 -11.45
C HIS A 80 9.36 8.47 -11.81
N GLU A 81 8.82 8.95 -12.93
CA GLU A 81 8.97 10.35 -13.36
C GLU A 81 8.34 11.38 -12.40
N PHE A 82 7.40 10.96 -11.55
CA PHE A 82 6.69 11.85 -10.61
C PHE A 82 7.09 11.65 -9.15
N ALA A 83 7.36 10.42 -8.73
CA ALA A 83 7.68 10.06 -7.35
C ALA A 83 9.18 9.74 -7.15
N GLY A 84 9.97 9.63 -8.23
CA GLY A 84 11.39 9.28 -8.21
C GLY A 84 11.63 7.84 -7.76
N ASP A 85 12.85 7.58 -7.27
CA ASP A 85 13.32 6.22 -6.94
C ASP A 85 12.54 5.51 -5.83
N ILE A 86 11.67 6.21 -5.11
CA ILE A 86 10.81 5.59 -4.09
C ILE A 86 9.94 4.47 -4.69
N VAL A 87 9.54 4.61 -5.96
CA VAL A 87 8.71 3.61 -6.65
C VAL A 87 9.42 2.25 -6.73
N LEU A 88 10.76 2.23 -6.78
CA LEU A 88 11.55 1.00 -6.80
C LEU A 88 11.47 0.24 -5.48
N LYS A 89 11.22 0.96 -4.37
CA LYS A 89 11.03 0.37 -3.04
C LYS A 89 9.58 -0.07 -2.80
N ILE A 90 8.61 0.61 -3.42
CA ILE A 90 7.17 0.32 -3.25
C ILE A 90 6.67 -0.76 -4.20
N ALA A 91 7.06 -0.74 -5.47
CA ALA A 91 6.57 -1.70 -6.47
C ALA A 91 6.74 -3.18 -6.06
N PRO A 92 7.84 -3.61 -5.39
CA PRO A 92 7.96 -4.97 -4.90
C PRO A 92 6.89 -5.39 -3.88
N LEU A 93 6.23 -4.45 -3.19
CA LEU A 93 5.21 -4.75 -2.19
C LEU A 93 3.97 -5.40 -2.80
N VAL A 94 3.69 -5.14 -4.07
CA VAL A 94 2.56 -5.72 -4.83
C VAL A 94 2.55 -7.25 -4.77
N LYS A 95 3.72 -7.89 -4.70
CA LYS A 95 3.80 -9.37 -4.61
C LYS A 95 3.16 -9.91 -3.33
N HIS A 96 3.18 -9.15 -2.23
CA HIS A 96 2.66 -9.59 -0.94
C HIS A 96 1.13 -9.72 -0.99
N ARG A 97 0.46 -8.90 -1.80
CA ARG A 97 -0.97 -9.06 -2.08
C ARG A 97 -1.29 -10.42 -2.72
N ASN A 98 -0.46 -10.86 -3.67
CA ASN A 98 -0.66 -12.17 -4.31
C ASN A 98 -0.44 -13.32 -3.33
N GLU A 99 0.50 -13.20 -2.39
CA GLU A 99 0.72 -14.19 -1.35
C GLU A 99 -0.43 -14.22 -0.34
N THR A 100 -0.90 -13.05 0.11
CA THR A 100 -2.02 -12.94 1.05
C THR A 100 -3.35 -13.46 0.47
N ILE A 101 -3.60 -13.25 -0.83
CA ILE A 101 -4.86 -13.66 -1.49
C ILE A 101 -4.81 -15.06 -2.10
N HIS A 102 -3.67 -15.53 -2.59
CA HIS A 102 -3.62 -16.80 -3.34
C HIS A 102 -2.80 -17.89 -2.64
N GLN A 103 -2.03 -17.56 -1.61
CA GLN A 103 -1.21 -18.52 -0.86
C GLN A 103 -1.62 -18.56 0.62
N TYR A 104 -2.93 -18.72 0.88
CA TYR A 104 -3.53 -18.70 2.24
C TYR A 104 -2.86 -19.61 3.28
N LEU A 105 -2.17 -20.68 2.85
CA LEU A 105 -1.45 -21.61 3.74
C LEU A 105 -0.01 -21.19 4.05
N ARG A 106 0.50 -20.13 3.40
CA ARG A 106 1.85 -19.62 3.61
C ARG A 106 1.84 -18.59 4.73
N VAL A 107 2.92 -18.58 5.52
CA VAL A 107 3.05 -17.68 6.67
C VAL A 107 3.15 -16.22 6.21
N ASN A 108 2.11 -15.43 6.44
CA ASN A 108 2.07 -14.00 6.09
C ASN A 108 2.79 -13.08 7.10
N TRP A 109 3.24 -13.58 8.26
CA TRP A 109 3.93 -12.77 9.27
C TRP A 109 5.13 -11.99 8.70
N GLN A 110 5.90 -12.61 7.80
CA GLN A 110 7.01 -11.94 7.13
C GLN A 110 6.52 -10.77 6.27
N ASN A 111 5.38 -10.92 5.60
CA ASN A 111 4.78 -9.86 4.78
C ASN A 111 4.30 -8.70 5.64
N ILE A 112 3.68 -8.98 6.80
CA ILE A 112 3.34 -7.97 7.81
C ILE A 112 4.58 -7.17 8.20
N MET A 113 5.68 -7.85 8.51
CA MET A 113 6.93 -7.19 8.91
C MET A 113 7.57 -6.40 7.78
N VAL A 114 7.52 -6.89 6.53
CA VAL A 114 8.03 -6.16 5.37
C VAL A 114 7.24 -4.87 5.18
N VAL A 115 5.90 -4.92 5.22
CA VAL A 115 5.06 -3.71 5.07
C VAL A 115 5.29 -2.76 6.23
N LYS A 116 5.33 -3.25 7.48
CA LYS A 116 5.65 -2.44 8.67
C LYS A 116 6.96 -1.69 8.50
N ASN A 117 8.02 -2.38 8.08
CA ASN A 117 9.34 -1.79 7.91
C ASN A 117 9.42 -0.82 6.72
N ARG A 118 8.41 -0.83 5.84
CA ARG A 118 8.30 0.03 4.65
C ARG A 118 7.30 1.18 4.81
N ILE A 119 6.70 1.37 6.00
CA ILE A 119 5.72 2.44 6.23
C ILE A 119 6.31 3.83 5.96
N GLY A 120 7.59 4.05 6.26
CA GLY A 120 8.27 5.30 5.96
C GLY A 120 8.29 5.58 4.46
N GLU A 121 8.68 4.60 3.65
CA GLU A 121 8.69 4.70 2.20
C GLU A 121 7.29 4.82 1.60
N ILE A 122 6.30 4.12 2.16
CA ILE A 122 4.89 4.21 1.75
C ILE A 122 4.38 5.65 1.94
N LYS A 123 4.65 6.25 3.10
CA LYS A 123 4.30 7.65 3.38
C LYS A 123 5.02 8.60 2.43
N GLU A 124 6.32 8.38 2.18
CA GLU A 124 7.08 9.20 1.22
C GLU A 124 6.46 9.16 -0.19
N PHE A 125 6.06 7.98 -0.66
CA PHE A 125 5.38 7.83 -1.94
C PHE A 125 4.03 8.58 -1.97
N VAL A 126 3.22 8.44 -0.91
CA VAL A 126 1.94 9.16 -0.78
C VAL A 126 2.16 10.68 -0.77
N ASP A 127 3.15 11.18 -0.03
CA ASP A 127 3.43 12.62 0.04
C ASP A 127 3.91 13.19 -1.29
N LYS A 128 4.78 12.46 -2.01
CA LYS A 128 5.25 12.87 -3.34
C LYS A 128 4.12 12.87 -4.36
N THR A 129 3.27 11.84 -4.37
CA THR A 129 2.13 11.78 -5.29
C THR A 129 1.09 12.84 -4.96
N LYS A 130 0.82 13.10 -3.68
CA LYS A 130 -0.11 14.14 -3.23
C LYS A 130 0.29 15.54 -3.70
N LYS A 131 1.59 15.87 -3.73
CA LYS A 131 2.09 17.15 -4.27
C LYS A 131 1.73 17.38 -5.74
N LEU A 132 1.44 16.34 -6.51
CA LEU A 132 1.01 16.47 -7.90
C LEU A 132 -0.43 16.98 -8.03
N PHE A 133 -1.22 16.91 -6.96
CA PHE A 133 -2.64 17.27 -6.94
C PHE A 133 -2.94 18.54 -6.16
N ILE A 134 -1.93 19.13 -5.53
CA ILE A 134 -2.02 20.45 -4.89
C ILE A 134 -1.48 21.43 -5.93
N ASP A 135 -2.39 22.22 -6.52
CA ASP A 135 -2.03 23.31 -7.44
C ASP A 135 -1.27 24.43 -6.71
#